data_AF-A0A1C4I2C0-F1
#
_entry.id   AF-A0A1C4I2C0-F1
#
_cell.length_a   1.000
_cell.length_b   1.000
_cell.length_c   1.000
_cell.angle_alpha   90.00
_cell.angle_beta   90.00
_cell.angle_gamma   90.00
#
_symmetry.space_group_name_H-M   'P 1'
#
loop_
_entity.id
_entity.type
_entity.pdbx_description
1 polymer ?
#
loop_
_entity_poly.entity_id
_entity_poly.type
_entity_poly.pdbx_seq_one_letter_code
_entity_poly.pdbx_strand_id
1 'polypeptide(L)'
;MGKGSHSAAPNAIGYQHQTWWALVELLQSGATRPDAALSLELYDDVAWEREGTATELLQVKHHIGQHRTLTDSSTDVWRTLKVWMDEASPADGTGPALALVTTENAAAATAVAALRPHTRDEKEALRLLEHVARTSGSKQTDAARQQFLSLGPAARLTFLSRIRVIDNSPHIEDVAAHVKRHLHWALPSGHEDLFLAMVWRWWDDMSLALLQGNQRSVDVGDAQAAIADIRDQFTRQNLPTLVELADVNAGDLQEKYRMHPFVQQMHWVAFPPRNLQKAIVDYYRAYTHSVRWLEEDLIGLAELTRFEGELVDEWEREFEWMLDTLDEDAGDDEKKSAGKQLLRQLLGQTSLTVRSRYSDPYFARGQRHVLADTGRIGWHADFETRIAELLKVNA
;
A
#
# COMPACT_ATOMS: atom_id res chain seq x y z
N MET A 1 28.49 14.21 10.74
CA MET A 1 27.77 13.91 9.48
C MET A 1 28.43 14.66 8.35
N GLY A 2 28.99 13.96 7.37
CA GLY A 2 29.71 14.58 6.26
C GLY A 2 28.76 15.42 5.40
N LYS A 3 29.04 16.73 5.28
CA LYS A 3 28.40 17.59 4.29
C LYS A 3 28.98 17.25 2.92
N GLY A 4 28.43 16.23 2.27
CA GLY A 4 28.68 15.98 0.85
C GLY A 4 28.15 17.17 0.04
N SER A 5 29.00 17.72 -0.83
CA SER A 5 28.71 18.87 -1.73
C SER A 5 27.53 18.65 -2.69
N HIS A 6 26.98 17.43 -2.74
CA HIS A 6 25.85 17.04 -3.58
C HIS A 6 24.97 16.04 -2.82
N SER A 7 24.26 16.51 -1.79
CA SER A 7 23.24 15.67 -1.14
C SER A 7 22.01 15.59 -2.04
N ALA A 8 21.66 14.39 -2.52
CA ALA A 8 20.42 14.14 -3.25
C ALA A 8 19.19 14.06 -2.32
N ALA A 9 19.41 14.04 -1.00
CA ALA A 9 18.35 13.87 -0.01
C ALA A 9 17.22 14.92 -0.11
N PRO A 10 17.49 16.23 -0.32
CA PRO A 10 16.43 17.22 -0.46
C PRO A 10 15.51 16.97 -1.65
N ASN A 11 16.08 16.56 -2.79
CA ASN A 11 15.30 16.24 -3.98
C ASN A 11 14.50 14.96 -3.77
N ALA A 12 15.11 13.91 -3.20
CA ALA A 12 14.42 12.67 -2.89
C ALA A 12 13.22 12.87 -1.95
N ILE A 13 13.38 13.70 -0.91
CA ILE A 13 12.28 14.08 0.00
C ILE A 13 11.20 14.85 -0.76
N GLY A 14 11.58 15.76 -1.68
CA GLY A 14 10.62 16.49 -2.52
C GLY A 14 9.77 15.55 -3.38
N TYR A 15 10.41 14.61 -4.08
CA TYR A 15 9.69 13.61 -4.89
C TYR A 15 8.81 12.71 -4.04
N GLN A 16 9.28 12.27 -2.86
CA GLN A 16 8.46 11.49 -1.94
C GLN A 16 7.27 12.29 -1.40
N HIS A 17 7.44 13.59 -1.14
CA HIS A 17 6.34 14.45 -0.70
C HIS A 17 5.28 14.60 -1.78
N GLN A 18 5.66 14.70 -3.05
CA GLN A 18 4.72 14.74 -4.18
C GLN A 18 3.85 13.47 -4.25
N THR A 19 4.47 12.29 -4.17
CA THR A 19 3.74 11.01 -4.21
C THR A 19 2.81 10.86 -3.01
N TRP A 20 3.26 11.24 -1.81
CA TRP A 20 2.44 11.17 -0.60
C TRP A 20 1.32 12.22 -0.59
N TRP A 21 1.58 13.41 -1.11
CA TRP A 21 0.58 14.47 -1.23
C TRP A 21 -0.54 14.07 -2.19
N ALA A 22 -0.22 13.36 -3.29
CA ALA A 22 -1.24 12.85 -4.20
C ALA A 22 -2.26 11.93 -3.52
N LEU A 23 -1.86 11.11 -2.54
CA LEU A 23 -2.81 10.33 -1.74
C LEU A 23 -3.71 11.24 -0.89
N VAL A 24 -3.14 12.28 -0.27
CA VAL A 24 -3.94 13.26 0.49
C VAL A 24 -4.95 13.94 -0.43
N GLU A 25 -4.52 14.40 -1.61
CA GLU A 25 -5.38 15.04 -2.60
C GLU A 25 -6.50 14.11 -3.07
N LEU A 26 -6.17 12.84 -3.37
CA LEU A 26 -7.14 11.81 -3.74
C LEU A 26 -8.21 11.62 -2.66
N LEU A 27 -7.80 11.50 -1.40
CA LEU A 27 -8.70 11.29 -0.26
C LEU A 27 -9.51 12.54 0.10
N GLN A 28 -8.91 13.72 -0.01
CA GLN A 28 -9.52 15.00 0.34
C GLN A 28 -10.54 15.46 -0.69
N SER A 29 -10.19 15.37 -1.98
CA SER A 29 -10.97 15.96 -3.07
C SER A 29 -11.76 14.92 -3.87
N GLY A 30 -11.38 13.64 -3.82
CA GLY A 30 -11.99 12.58 -4.64
C GLY A 30 -13.49 12.42 -4.42
N ALA A 31 -13.98 12.57 -3.18
CA ALA A 31 -15.42 12.50 -2.90
C ALA A 31 -16.27 13.54 -3.66
N THR A 32 -15.67 14.66 -4.05
CA THR A 32 -16.32 15.71 -4.85
C THR A 32 -16.10 15.56 -6.36
N ARG A 33 -15.31 14.56 -6.77
CA ARG A 33 -14.87 14.30 -8.15
C ARG A 33 -14.93 12.79 -8.48
N PRO A 34 -16.11 12.14 -8.35
CA PRO A 34 -16.20 10.67 -8.44
C PRO A 34 -15.79 10.10 -9.81
N ASP A 35 -15.98 10.87 -10.89
CA ASP A 35 -15.66 10.47 -12.27
C ASP A 35 -14.29 10.98 -12.74
N ALA A 36 -13.44 11.46 -11.82
CA ALA A 36 -12.11 11.96 -12.13
C ALA A 36 -11.04 10.89 -11.85
N ALA A 37 -9.91 11.05 -12.50
CA ALA A 37 -8.69 10.29 -12.23
C ALA A 37 -7.57 11.22 -11.79
N LEU A 38 -6.64 10.68 -11.01
CA LEU A 38 -5.44 11.38 -10.56
C LEU A 38 -4.21 10.76 -11.24
N SER A 39 -3.30 11.60 -11.71
CA SER A 39 -2.04 11.21 -12.35
C SER A 39 -0.85 11.84 -11.63
N LEU A 40 0.32 11.20 -11.76
CA LEU A 40 1.60 11.65 -11.21
C LEU A 40 2.58 11.87 -12.35
N GLU A 41 3.30 13.00 -12.35
CA GLU A 41 4.38 13.32 -13.31
C GLU A 41 3.96 13.22 -14.79
N LEU A 42 2.66 13.33 -15.09
CA LEU A 42 2.12 13.24 -16.45
C LEU A 42 1.88 14.63 -17.06
N TYR A 43 1.20 15.50 -16.32
CA TYR A 43 0.89 16.88 -16.73
C TYR A 43 1.53 17.94 -15.83
N ASP A 44 1.80 17.59 -14.57
CA ASP A 44 2.52 18.35 -13.53
C ASP A 44 2.89 17.32 -12.45
N ASP A 45 3.42 17.74 -11.30
CA ASP A 45 3.77 16.84 -10.18
C ASP A 45 2.58 15.92 -9.81
N VAL A 46 1.38 16.52 -9.70
CA VAL A 46 0.10 15.82 -9.53
C VAL A 46 -0.94 16.49 -10.43
N ALA A 47 -1.80 15.72 -11.11
CA ALA A 47 -2.86 16.30 -11.92
C ALA A 47 -4.17 15.52 -11.85
N TRP A 48 -5.28 16.24 -11.81
CA TRP A 48 -6.62 15.69 -11.99
C TRP A 48 -7.03 15.73 -13.45
N GLU A 49 -7.63 14.66 -13.90
CA GLU A 49 -8.12 14.51 -15.26
C GLU A 49 -9.52 13.91 -15.31
N ARG A 50 -10.18 14.15 -16.44
CA ARG A 50 -11.45 13.53 -16.79
C ARG A 50 -11.37 13.10 -18.26
N GLU A 51 -11.68 11.85 -18.53
CA GLU A 51 -11.64 11.28 -19.89
C GLU A 51 -10.30 11.54 -20.60
N GLY A 52 -9.19 11.44 -19.86
CA GLY A 52 -7.83 11.66 -20.38
C GLY A 52 -7.46 13.12 -20.67
N THR A 53 -8.29 14.07 -20.24
CA THR A 53 -8.01 15.51 -20.35
C THR A 53 -7.75 16.10 -18.97
N ALA A 54 -6.61 16.78 -18.81
CA ALA A 54 -6.29 17.47 -17.56
C ALA A 54 -7.31 18.57 -17.25
N THR A 55 -7.87 18.52 -16.05
CA THR A 55 -8.81 19.51 -15.52
C THR A 55 -8.16 20.39 -14.47
N GLU A 56 -7.11 19.89 -13.81
CA GLU A 56 -6.37 20.62 -12.80
C GLU A 56 -4.94 20.11 -12.69
N LEU A 57 -3.98 21.04 -12.62
CA LEU A 57 -2.56 20.77 -12.46
C LEU A 57 -2.13 21.28 -11.08
N LEU A 58 -1.43 20.44 -10.31
CA LEU A 58 -0.91 20.77 -9.00
C LEU A 58 0.62 20.67 -9.05
N GLN A 59 1.27 21.82 -8.88
CA GLN A 59 2.70 21.89 -8.63
C GLN A 59 2.91 21.87 -7.11
N VAL A 60 3.59 20.85 -6.61
CA VAL A 60 3.79 20.62 -5.16
C VAL A 60 5.23 20.97 -4.78
N LYS A 61 5.39 21.87 -3.80
CA LYS A 61 6.69 22.36 -3.32
C LYS A 61 6.87 22.05 -1.84
N HIS A 62 7.78 21.12 -1.55
CA HIS A 62 8.21 20.81 -0.19
C HIS A 62 9.50 21.54 0.18
N HIS A 63 9.53 22.16 1.35
CA HIS A 63 10.70 22.87 1.87
C HIS A 63 11.23 22.20 3.14
N ILE A 64 12.56 22.06 3.24
CA ILE A 64 13.22 21.52 4.43
C ILE A 64 13.49 22.65 5.44
N GLY A 65 13.04 22.45 6.68
CA GLY A 65 13.21 23.38 7.81
C GLY A 65 11.93 24.17 8.12
N GLN A 66 12.02 25.09 9.10
CA GLN A 66 10.87 25.86 9.59
C GLN A 66 10.17 26.65 8.47
N HIS A 67 8.85 26.83 8.64
CA HIS A 67 7.95 27.58 7.76
C HIS A 67 8.59 28.85 7.23
N ARG A 68 9.04 28.77 5.98
CA ARG A 68 9.48 29.94 5.23
C ARG A 68 8.26 30.68 4.72
N THR A 69 8.48 31.95 4.41
CA THR A 69 7.44 32.83 3.90
C THR A 69 7.51 32.86 2.38
N LEU A 70 6.43 32.45 1.72
CA LEU A 70 6.25 32.59 0.29
C LEU A 70 5.91 34.06 -0.01
N THR A 71 6.68 34.67 -0.93
CA THR A 71 6.48 36.07 -1.35
C THR A 71 6.41 36.16 -2.87
N ASP A 72 5.96 37.30 -3.39
CA ASP A 72 5.86 37.54 -4.83
C ASP A 72 7.22 37.52 -5.56
N SER A 73 8.33 37.64 -4.82
CA SER A 73 9.69 37.57 -5.37
C SER A 73 10.33 36.18 -5.27
N SER A 74 9.65 35.21 -4.65
CA SER A 74 10.17 33.85 -4.47
C SER A 74 10.45 33.19 -5.81
N THR A 75 11.64 32.57 -5.92
CA THR A 75 12.07 31.88 -7.15
C THR A 75 11.11 30.75 -7.54
N ASP A 76 10.54 30.04 -6.58
CA ASP A 76 9.64 28.92 -6.84
C ASP A 76 8.31 29.37 -7.45
N VAL A 77 7.80 30.55 -7.07
CA VAL A 77 6.62 31.15 -7.69
C VAL A 77 6.89 31.39 -9.17
N TRP A 78 7.96 32.13 -9.49
CA TRP A 78 8.28 32.47 -10.88
C TRP A 78 8.66 31.26 -11.73
N ARG A 79 9.33 30.25 -11.15
CA ARG A 79 9.61 29.00 -11.87
C ARG A 79 8.32 28.25 -12.20
N THR A 80 7.41 28.14 -11.24
CA THR A 80 6.11 27.49 -11.45
C THR A 80 5.27 28.22 -12.50
N LEU A 81 5.16 29.56 -12.40
CA LEU A 81 4.49 30.36 -13.42
C LEU A 81 5.11 30.16 -14.80
N LYS A 82 6.44 30.02 -14.88
CA LYS A 82 7.12 29.79 -16.15
C LYS A 82 6.72 28.45 -16.77
N VAL A 83 6.76 27.36 -16.00
CA VAL A 83 6.36 26.02 -16.45
C VAL A 83 4.94 26.07 -17.02
N TRP A 84 3.99 26.63 -16.26
CA TRP A 84 2.62 26.76 -16.73
C TRP A 84 2.47 27.68 -17.95
N MET A 85 3.30 28.72 -18.11
CA MET A 85 3.28 29.55 -19.32
C MET A 85 3.90 28.86 -20.54
N ASP A 86 4.79 27.90 -20.34
CA ASP A 86 5.42 27.12 -21.41
C ASP A 86 4.49 25.99 -21.89
N GLU A 87 3.77 25.36 -20.97
CA GLU A 87 2.99 24.14 -21.22
C GLU A 87 1.49 24.38 -21.39
N ALA A 88 0.92 25.36 -20.69
CA ALA A 88 -0.47 25.74 -20.86
C ALA A 88 -0.59 26.95 -21.80
N SER A 89 -1.70 27.03 -22.54
CA SER A 89 -2.06 28.27 -23.25
C SER A 89 -2.51 29.32 -22.22
N PRO A 90 -1.73 30.37 -21.88
CA PRO A 90 -2.06 31.25 -20.76
C PRO A 90 -3.32 32.07 -21.02
N ALA A 91 -3.61 32.36 -22.29
CA ALA A 91 -4.80 33.07 -22.74
C ALA A 91 -6.06 32.20 -22.83
N ASP A 92 -5.93 30.87 -22.70
CA ASP A 92 -7.07 29.97 -22.69
C ASP A 92 -7.72 29.95 -21.29
N GLY A 93 -8.88 30.61 -21.18
CA GLY A 93 -9.68 30.60 -19.95
C GLY A 93 -10.39 29.28 -19.66
N THR A 94 -10.43 28.37 -20.64
CA THR A 94 -11.01 27.02 -20.51
C THR A 94 -9.98 25.93 -20.22
N GLY A 95 -8.70 26.31 -20.15
CA GLY A 95 -7.62 25.40 -19.76
C GLY A 95 -7.74 24.94 -18.30
N PRO A 96 -6.89 24.00 -17.86
CA PRO A 96 -6.97 23.42 -16.53
C PRO A 96 -6.79 24.48 -15.45
N ALA A 97 -7.40 24.25 -14.28
CA ALA A 97 -7.08 24.97 -13.07
C ALA A 97 -5.62 24.68 -12.66
N LEU A 98 -4.94 25.63 -12.06
CA LEU A 98 -3.52 25.54 -11.71
C LEU A 98 -3.38 25.79 -10.21
N ALA A 99 -2.72 24.91 -9.48
CA ALA A 99 -2.54 25.03 -8.04
C ALA A 99 -1.07 24.93 -7.67
N LEU A 100 -0.57 25.95 -6.98
CA LEU A 100 0.72 25.86 -6.30
C LEU A 100 0.45 25.41 -4.86
N VAL A 101 0.83 24.17 -4.55
CA VAL A 101 0.77 23.61 -3.19
C VAL A 101 2.14 23.79 -2.55
N THR A 102 2.22 24.41 -1.38
CA THR A 102 3.50 24.64 -0.71
C THR A 102 3.39 24.56 0.80
N THR A 103 4.46 24.06 1.44
CA THR A 103 4.63 24.04 2.90
C THR A 103 4.95 25.42 3.48
N GLU A 104 5.28 26.40 2.62
CA GLU A 104 5.50 27.79 3.01
C GLU A 104 4.19 28.52 3.28
N ASN A 105 4.25 29.59 4.08
CA ASN A 105 3.09 30.46 4.34
C ASN A 105 3.12 31.68 3.41
N ALA A 106 2.00 31.99 2.75
CA ALA A 106 1.92 33.19 1.92
C ALA A 106 1.98 34.45 2.80
N ALA A 107 2.91 35.36 2.50
CA ALA A 107 3.00 36.63 3.22
C ALA A 107 1.73 37.47 3.02
N ALA A 108 1.22 38.09 4.08
CA ALA A 108 0.08 39.00 3.96
C ALA A 108 0.37 40.15 2.98
N ALA A 109 -0.67 40.67 2.32
CA ALA A 109 -0.59 41.76 1.34
C ALA A 109 0.37 41.49 0.16
N THR A 110 0.47 40.23 -0.27
CA THR A 110 1.19 39.81 -1.48
C THR A 110 0.25 39.21 -2.51
N ALA A 111 0.70 39.11 -3.76
CA ALA A 111 -0.05 38.46 -4.84
C ALA A 111 -0.32 36.99 -4.53
N VAL A 112 0.67 36.27 -3.98
CA VAL A 112 0.48 34.86 -3.61
C VAL A 112 -0.59 34.68 -2.54
N ALA A 113 -0.71 35.62 -1.58
CA ALA A 113 -1.81 35.62 -0.62
C ALA A 113 -3.15 35.98 -1.29
N ALA A 114 -3.15 36.92 -2.25
CA ALA A 114 -4.33 37.28 -3.04
C ALA A 114 -4.78 36.16 -4.02
N LEU A 115 -3.98 35.10 -4.21
CA LEU A 115 -4.34 33.92 -5.00
C LEU A 115 -4.82 32.73 -4.15
N ARG A 116 -4.93 32.87 -2.83
CA ARG A 116 -5.46 31.80 -1.98
C ARG A 116 -6.98 31.65 -2.13
N PRO A 117 -7.54 30.45 -1.96
CA PRO A 117 -8.98 30.19 -2.10
C PRO A 117 -9.89 31.15 -1.32
N HIS A 118 -9.48 31.53 -0.10
CA HIS A 118 -10.32 32.34 0.81
C HIS A 118 -10.12 33.86 0.70
N THR A 119 -9.02 34.31 0.07
CA THR A 119 -8.65 35.74 -0.03
C THR A 119 -8.45 36.17 -1.47
N ARG A 120 -9.19 35.52 -2.39
CA ARG A 120 -8.96 35.60 -3.82
C ARG A 120 -9.28 36.98 -4.40
N ASP A 121 -8.26 37.67 -4.93
CA ASP A 121 -8.36 38.90 -5.70
C ASP A 121 -7.33 38.88 -6.84
N GLU A 122 -7.79 38.43 -8.01
CA GLU A 122 -6.95 38.26 -9.21
C GLU A 122 -6.43 39.59 -9.75
N LYS A 123 -7.17 40.68 -9.56
CA LYS A 123 -6.76 42.00 -10.04
C LYS A 123 -5.63 42.55 -9.18
N GLU A 124 -5.74 42.39 -7.87
CA GLU A 124 -4.67 42.76 -6.96
C GLU A 124 -3.44 41.87 -7.14
N ALA A 125 -3.64 40.56 -7.30
CA ALA A 125 -2.55 39.63 -7.62
C ALA A 125 -1.83 40.03 -8.91
N LEU A 126 -2.57 40.38 -9.97
CA LEU A 126 -2.00 40.87 -11.22
C LEU A 126 -1.17 42.14 -11.00
N ARG A 127 -1.73 43.14 -10.30
CA ARG A 127 -1.05 44.41 -10.02
C ARG A 127 0.27 44.20 -9.28
N LEU A 128 0.27 43.34 -8.27
CA LEU A 128 1.44 43.02 -7.45
C LEU A 128 2.49 42.20 -8.23
N LEU A 129 2.08 41.18 -8.98
CA LEU A 129 3.01 40.40 -9.82
C LEU A 129 3.61 41.24 -10.95
N GLU A 130 2.84 42.12 -11.60
CA GLU A 130 3.38 43.05 -12.60
C GLU A 130 4.38 44.03 -11.99
N HIS A 131 4.12 44.50 -10.77
CA HIS A 131 5.07 45.36 -10.05
C HIS A 131 6.39 44.62 -9.82
N VAL A 132 6.35 43.41 -9.23
CA VAL A 132 7.54 42.61 -8.97
C VAL A 132 8.24 42.17 -10.25
N ALA A 133 7.49 41.85 -11.30
CA ALA A 133 8.04 41.51 -12.62
C ALA A 133 8.94 42.63 -13.15
N ARG A 134 8.56 43.89 -12.93
CA ARG A 134 9.29 45.09 -13.40
C ARG A 134 10.41 45.55 -12.47
N THR A 135 10.24 45.40 -11.15
CA THR A 135 11.16 45.99 -10.16
C THR A 135 12.21 45.01 -9.64
N SER A 136 11.97 43.70 -9.70
CA SER A 136 12.93 42.71 -9.21
C SER A 136 14.21 42.69 -10.04
N GLY A 137 15.36 42.62 -9.36
CA GLY A 137 16.68 42.48 -9.98
C GLY A 137 17.18 41.03 -10.08
N SER A 138 16.37 40.04 -9.72
CA SER A 138 16.80 38.64 -9.70
C SER A 138 17.05 38.11 -11.11
N LYS A 139 18.31 37.72 -11.38
CA LYS A 139 18.70 37.10 -12.66
C LYS A 139 18.09 35.71 -12.85
N GLN A 140 17.79 34.99 -11.75
CA GLN A 140 17.26 33.62 -11.82
C GLN A 140 15.82 33.57 -12.33
N THR A 141 15.02 34.61 -12.07
CA THR A 141 13.61 34.68 -12.46
C THR A 141 13.35 35.61 -13.64
N ASP A 142 14.40 36.24 -14.19
CA ASP A 142 14.27 37.26 -15.23
C ASP A 142 13.52 36.76 -16.47
N ALA A 143 13.90 35.59 -17.00
CA ALA A 143 13.23 34.99 -18.16
C ALA A 143 11.73 34.77 -17.94
N ALA A 144 11.35 34.25 -16.76
CA ALA A 144 9.95 34.03 -16.40
C ALA A 144 9.17 35.35 -16.29
N ARG A 145 9.78 36.37 -15.67
CA ARG A 145 9.17 37.70 -15.53
C ARG A 145 8.98 38.38 -16.88
N GLN A 146 9.96 38.29 -17.78
CA GLN A 146 9.84 38.84 -19.14
C GLN A 146 8.76 38.12 -19.96
N GLN A 147 8.66 36.79 -19.85
CA GLN A 147 7.59 36.02 -20.49
C GLN A 147 6.21 36.41 -19.95
N PHE A 148 6.06 36.57 -18.64
CA PHE A 148 4.83 37.05 -18.04
C PHE A 148 4.47 38.46 -18.56
N LEU A 149 5.45 39.36 -18.65
CA LEU A 149 5.29 40.72 -19.19
C LEU A 149 5.15 40.78 -20.72
N SER A 150 5.38 39.70 -21.46
CA SER A 150 5.12 39.66 -22.90
C SER A 150 3.68 39.23 -23.21
N LEU A 151 3.01 38.54 -22.28
CA LEU A 151 1.57 38.26 -22.38
C LEU A 151 0.77 39.57 -22.45
N GLY A 152 -0.30 39.59 -23.25
CA GLY A 152 -1.23 40.72 -23.27
C GLY A 152 -1.93 40.90 -21.91
N PRO A 153 -2.37 42.12 -21.53
CA PRO A 153 -2.99 42.37 -20.22
C PRO A 153 -4.18 41.46 -19.91
N ALA A 154 -5.04 41.21 -20.90
CA ALA A 154 -6.18 40.29 -20.76
C ALA A 154 -5.71 38.85 -20.54
N ALA A 155 -4.69 38.39 -21.28
CA ALA A 155 -4.13 37.05 -21.15
C ALA A 155 -3.49 36.82 -19.77
N ARG A 156 -2.82 37.82 -19.18
CA ARG A 156 -2.29 37.71 -17.80
C ARG A 156 -3.40 37.53 -16.78
N LEU A 157 -4.48 38.30 -16.90
CA LEU A 157 -5.61 38.16 -16.00
C LEU A 157 -6.29 36.79 -16.16
N THR A 158 -6.53 36.35 -17.40
CA THR A 158 -7.05 35.01 -17.68
C THR A 158 -6.17 33.91 -17.10
N PHE A 159 -4.84 34.03 -17.25
CA PHE A 159 -3.89 33.08 -16.68
C PHE A 159 -3.97 33.02 -15.15
N LEU A 160 -3.92 34.18 -14.48
CA LEU A 160 -4.03 34.26 -13.02
C LEU A 160 -5.40 33.80 -12.51
N SER A 161 -6.47 33.96 -13.30
CA SER A 161 -7.81 33.47 -12.95
C SER A 161 -7.93 31.94 -12.92
N ARG A 162 -6.93 31.21 -13.39
CA ARG A 162 -6.87 29.75 -13.22
C ARG A 162 -5.97 29.33 -12.07
N ILE A 163 -5.14 30.23 -11.54
CA ILE A 163 -4.14 29.94 -10.52
C ILE A 163 -4.72 30.09 -9.12
N ARG A 164 -4.42 29.13 -8.25
CA ARG A 164 -4.61 29.21 -6.81
C ARG A 164 -3.34 28.84 -6.05
N VAL A 165 -3.17 29.43 -4.87
CA VAL A 165 -2.09 29.08 -3.96
C VAL A 165 -2.68 28.37 -2.74
N ILE A 166 -2.23 27.15 -2.50
CA ILE A 166 -2.53 26.35 -1.31
C ILE A 166 -1.28 26.41 -0.44
N ASP A 167 -1.20 27.42 0.42
CA ASP A 167 -0.11 27.62 1.36
C ASP A 167 -0.31 26.81 2.63
N ASN A 168 0.76 26.72 3.45
CA ASN A 168 0.75 25.99 4.70
C ASN A 168 0.28 24.53 4.55
N SER A 169 0.64 23.90 3.43
CA SER A 169 0.43 22.47 3.27
C SER A 169 1.29 21.71 4.29
N PRO A 170 0.90 20.48 4.67
CA PRO A 170 1.63 19.67 5.62
C PRO A 170 3.04 19.36 5.13
N HIS A 171 4.00 19.37 6.04
CA HIS A 171 5.32 18.81 5.79
C HIS A 171 5.24 17.30 5.67
N ILE A 172 6.25 16.68 5.05
CA ILE A 172 6.28 15.24 4.77
C ILE A 172 6.08 14.40 6.04
N GLU A 173 6.61 14.85 7.17
CA GLU A 173 6.50 14.19 8.48
C GLU A 173 5.04 14.12 8.98
N ASP A 174 4.19 15.06 8.55
CA ASP A 174 2.80 15.18 9.00
C ASP A 174 1.80 14.55 8.03
N VAL A 175 2.22 14.13 6.83
CA VAL A 175 1.31 13.62 5.79
C VAL A 175 0.58 12.36 6.26
N ALA A 176 1.27 11.44 6.96
CA ALA A 176 0.64 10.24 7.49
C ALA A 176 -0.55 10.54 8.43
N ALA A 177 -0.41 11.58 9.28
CA ALA A 177 -1.49 12.02 10.14
C ALA A 177 -2.65 12.68 9.36
N HIS A 178 -2.37 13.30 8.21
CA HIS A 178 -3.41 13.84 7.33
C HIS A 178 -4.20 12.72 6.65
N VAL A 179 -3.51 11.71 6.10
CA VAL A 179 -4.14 10.50 5.53
C VAL A 179 -5.05 9.82 6.56
N LYS A 180 -4.56 9.61 7.79
CA LYS A 180 -5.35 9.04 8.89
C LYS A 180 -6.63 9.83 9.18
N ARG A 181 -6.58 11.17 9.12
CA ARG A 181 -7.77 12.02 9.33
C ARG A 181 -8.79 11.89 8.21
N HIS A 182 -8.36 11.85 6.95
CA HIS A 182 -9.29 11.68 5.83
C HIS A 182 -9.94 10.29 5.81
N LEU A 183 -9.23 9.28 6.31
CA LEU A 183 -9.73 7.90 6.43
C LEU A 183 -10.50 7.64 7.72
N HIS A 184 -10.78 8.65 8.56
CA HIS A 184 -11.35 8.47 9.90
C HIS A 184 -12.55 7.51 9.96
N TRP A 185 -13.48 7.61 8.99
CA TRP A 185 -14.68 6.77 8.94
C TRP A 185 -14.45 5.37 8.35
N ALA A 186 -13.28 5.12 7.75
CA ALA A 186 -12.87 3.82 7.23
C ALA A 186 -11.95 3.05 8.20
N LEU A 187 -11.41 3.71 9.23
CA LEU A 187 -10.48 3.09 10.17
C LEU A 187 -11.15 1.96 10.97
N PRO A 188 -10.59 0.73 10.95
CA PRO A 188 -11.04 -0.34 11.84
C PRO A 188 -10.57 -0.06 13.27
N SER A 189 -11.50 -0.04 14.21
CA SER A 189 -11.20 0.24 15.62
C SER A 189 -10.25 -0.80 16.20
N GLY A 190 -9.13 -0.34 16.78
CA GLY A 190 -8.11 -1.20 17.38
C GLY A 190 -7.05 -1.73 16.40
N HIS A 191 -7.23 -1.52 15.09
CA HIS A 191 -6.29 -1.97 14.05
C HIS A 191 -5.95 -0.84 13.07
N GLU A 192 -6.04 0.42 13.51
CA GLU A 192 -5.89 1.60 12.66
C GLU A 192 -4.52 1.66 11.99
N ASP A 193 -3.45 1.31 12.72
CA ASP A 193 -2.08 1.44 12.21
C ASP A 193 -1.76 0.33 11.18
N LEU A 194 -2.26 -0.88 11.39
CA LEU A 194 -2.14 -1.97 10.42
C LEU A 194 -2.93 -1.68 9.14
N PHE A 195 -4.16 -1.17 9.28
CA PHE A 195 -4.97 -0.73 8.14
C PHE A 195 -4.25 0.37 7.34
N LEU A 196 -3.70 1.37 8.02
CA LEU A 196 -2.94 2.44 7.35
C LEU A 196 -1.69 1.91 6.66
N ALA A 197 -0.97 0.97 7.26
CA ALA A 197 0.18 0.33 6.63
C ALA A 197 -0.20 -0.38 5.32
N MET A 198 -1.36 -1.05 5.29
CA MET A 198 -1.89 -1.68 4.08
C MET A 198 -2.31 -0.67 3.01
N VAL A 199 -2.94 0.44 3.41
CA VAL A 199 -3.27 1.54 2.48
C VAL A 199 -2.01 2.16 1.90
N TRP A 200 -0.97 2.37 2.71
CA TRP A 200 0.32 2.87 2.23
C TRP A 200 1.00 1.91 1.27
N ARG A 201 1.01 0.60 1.57
CA ARG A 201 1.53 -0.41 0.63
C ARG A 201 0.81 -0.35 -0.72
N TRP A 202 -0.53 -0.32 -0.71
CA TRP A 202 -1.31 -0.19 -1.94
C TRP A 202 -0.96 1.09 -2.70
N TRP A 203 -0.86 2.22 -2.00
CA TRP A 203 -0.54 3.50 -2.62
C TRP A 203 0.89 3.55 -3.18
N ASP A 204 1.86 2.94 -2.50
CA ASP A 204 3.24 2.84 -2.96
C ASP A 204 3.31 2.02 -4.26
N ASP A 205 2.63 0.87 -4.30
CA ASP A 205 2.53 0.02 -5.50
C ASP A 205 1.88 0.78 -6.67
N MET A 206 0.78 1.51 -6.39
CA MET A 206 0.09 2.34 -7.38
C MET A 206 0.98 3.50 -7.88
N SER A 207 1.62 4.22 -6.96
CA SER A 207 2.52 5.33 -7.28
C SER A 207 3.68 4.88 -8.15
N LEU A 208 4.27 3.72 -7.85
CA LEU A 208 5.30 3.11 -8.68
C LEU A 208 4.78 2.77 -10.07
N ALA A 209 3.58 2.20 -10.18
CA ALA A 209 2.97 1.88 -11.47
C ALA A 209 2.70 3.16 -12.31
N LEU A 210 2.25 4.24 -11.69
CA LEU A 210 2.07 5.55 -12.33
C LEU A 210 3.40 6.13 -12.84
N LEU A 211 4.41 6.17 -11.97
CA LEU A 211 5.74 6.71 -12.30
C LEU A 211 6.49 5.88 -13.36
N GLN A 212 6.24 4.58 -13.43
CA GLN A 212 6.79 3.69 -14.46
C GLN A 212 6.02 3.76 -15.79
N GLY A 213 4.87 4.43 -15.83
CA GLY A 213 3.98 4.46 -16.99
C GLY A 213 3.25 3.14 -17.25
N ASN A 214 3.25 2.22 -16.28
CA ASN A 214 2.46 0.97 -16.33
C ASN A 214 0.98 1.26 -16.10
N GLN A 215 0.67 2.34 -15.40
CA GLN A 215 -0.65 2.92 -15.24
C GLN A 215 -0.57 4.40 -15.60
N ARG A 216 -1.61 4.94 -16.25
CA ARG A 216 -1.64 6.36 -16.66
C ARG A 216 -2.16 7.27 -15.54
N SER A 217 -3.17 6.79 -14.83
CA SER A 217 -3.85 7.49 -13.75
C SER A 217 -4.58 6.47 -12.86
N VAL A 218 -5.06 6.93 -11.71
CA VAL A 218 -5.92 6.17 -10.80
C VAL A 218 -7.29 6.84 -10.72
N ASP A 219 -8.33 6.12 -11.11
CA ASP A 219 -9.71 6.59 -10.99
C ASP A 219 -10.11 6.67 -9.52
N VAL A 220 -10.91 7.68 -9.16
CA VAL A 220 -11.41 7.85 -7.79
C VAL A 220 -12.24 6.64 -7.34
N GLY A 221 -13.08 6.10 -8.23
CA GLY A 221 -13.87 4.90 -7.95
C GLY A 221 -13.00 3.68 -7.61
N ASP A 222 -11.92 3.47 -8.37
CA ASP A 222 -10.98 2.36 -8.16
C ASP A 222 -10.20 2.53 -6.85
N ALA A 223 -9.76 3.75 -6.54
CA ALA A 223 -9.13 4.06 -5.25
C ALA A 223 -10.07 3.81 -4.06
N GLN A 224 -11.34 4.23 -4.17
CA GLN A 224 -12.36 3.97 -3.16
C GLN A 224 -12.61 2.47 -2.98
N ALA A 225 -12.70 1.72 -4.07
CA ALA A 225 -12.86 0.27 -4.05
C ALA A 225 -11.66 -0.41 -3.37
N ALA A 226 -10.43 -0.05 -3.73
CA ALA A 226 -9.22 -0.61 -3.12
C ALA A 226 -9.16 -0.37 -1.61
N ILE A 227 -9.47 0.85 -1.16
CA ILE A 227 -9.51 1.18 0.28
C ILE A 227 -10.65 0.42 0.99
N ALA A 228 -11.81 0.28 0.35
CA ALA A 228 -12.91 -0.51 0.89
C ALA A 228 -12.56 -2.00 1.01
N ASP A 229 -11.87 -2.57 0.01
CA ASP A 229 -11.40 -3.96 0.02
C ASP A 229 -10.38 -4.19 1.14
N ILE A 230 -9.47 -3.23 1.39
CA ILE A 230 -8.55 -3.28 2.54
C ILE A 230 -9.35 -3.25 3.85
N ARG A 231 -10.33 -2.35 3.98
CA ARG A 231 -11.16 -2.25 5.19
C ARG A 231 -11.95 -3.53 5.45
N ASP A 232 -12.50 -4.14 4.41
CA ASP A 232 -13.38 -5.29 4.53
C ASP A 232 -12.65 -6.57 5.00
N GLN A 233 -11.30 -6.55 5.00
CA GLN A 233 -10.44 -7.56 5.64
C GLN A 233 -10.47 -7.52 7.18
N PHE A 234 -10.85 -6.39 7.79
CA PHE A 234 -10.92 -6.21 9.24
C PHE A 234 -12.32 -6.47 9.83
N THR A 235 -13.18 -7.15 9.08
CA THR A 235 -14.53 -7.48 9.55
C THR A 235 -14.54 -8.70 10.46
N ARG A 236 -15.57 -8.86 11.31
CA ARG A 236 -15.71 -10.04 12.18
C ARG A 236 -15.75 -11.38 11.44
N GLN A 237 -16.06 -11.38 10.15
CA GLN A 237 -16.17 -12.58 9.33
C GLN A 237 -14.92 -12.81 8.47
N ASN A 238 -13.95 -11.90 8.49
CA ASN A 238 -12.76 -11.95 7.66
C ASN A 238 -11.48 -11.70 8.48
N LEU A 239 -10.33 -11.93 7.85
CA LEU A 239 -9.02 -11.60 8.39
C LEU A 239 -8.12 -11.09 7.25
N PRO A 240 -7.16 -10.19 7.53
CA PRO A 240 -6.22 -9.72 6.52
C PRO A 240 -5.13 -10.74 6.24
N THR A 241 -4.71 -10.83 4.97
CA THR A 241 -3.57 -11.66 4.59
C THR A 241 -2.26 -10.89 4.76
N LEU A 242 -1.54 -11.15 5.86
CA LEU A 242 -0.35 -10.37 6.26
C LEU A 242 1.00 -10.93 5.76
N VAL A 243 0.97 -12.05 5.03
CA VAL A 243 2.14 -12.76 4.52
C VAL A 243 1.79 -13.28 3.13
N GLU A 244 2.18 -12.49 2.15
CA GLU A 244 1.92 -12.79 0.75
C GLU A 244 2.85 -13.89 0.25
N LEU A 245 2.38 -14.67 -0.71
CA LEU A 245 3.21 -15.70 -1.34
C LEU A 245 4.43 -15.08 -2.05
N ALA A 246 4.26 -13.89 -2.63
CA ALA A 246 5.32 -13.16 -3.31
C ALA A 246 6.50 -12.78 -2.40
N ASP A 247 6.23 -12.65 -1.09
CA ASP A 247 7.22 -12.24 -0.09
C ASP A 247 8.02 -13.46 0.46
N VAL A 248 7.76 -14.68 -0.03
CA VAL A 248 8.33 -15.93 0.51
C VAL A 248 9.35 -16.57 -0.42
N ASN A 249 10.58 -16.76 0.05
CA ASN A 249 11.60 -17.55 -0.63
C ASN A 249 11.53 -19.03 -0.23
N ALA A 250 10.94 -19.86 -1.09
CA ALA A 250 10.76 -21.29 -0.84
C ALA A 250 12.07 -22.09 -0.71
N GLY A 251 13.18 -21.63 -1.31
CA GLY A 251 14.48 -22.29 -1.21
C GLY A 251 15.07 -22.19 0.19
N ASP A 252 15.04 -20.99 0.76
CA ASP A 252 15.57 -20.72 2.11
C ASP A 252 14.76 -21.48 3.18
N LEU A 253 13.44 -21.55 3.01
CA LEU A 253 12.57 -22.29 3.92
C LEU A 253 12.83 -23.79 3.87
N GLN A 254 13.11 -24.36 2.69
CA GLN A 254 13.30 -25.80 2.57
C GLN A 254 14.46 -26.31 3.43
N GLU A 255 15.58 -25.58 3.44
CA GLU A 255 16.72 -25.93 4.29
C GLU A 255 16.41 -25.70 5.77
N LYS A 256 15.80 -24.56 6.10
CA LYS A 256 15.47 -24.18 7.48
C LYS A 256 14.54 -25.17 8.17
N TYR A 257 13.52 -25.66 7.47
CA TYR A 257 12.48 -26.53 8.05
C TYR A 257 12.75 -28.02 7.83
N ARG A 258 13.89 -28.41 7.23
CA ARG A 258 14.21 -29.80 6.88
C ARG A 258 14.03 -30.79 8.03
N MET A 259 14.40 -30.40 9.25
CA MET A 259 14.37 -31.26 10.44
C MET A 259 13.08 -31.14 11.28
N HIS A 260 12.11 -30.33 10.84
CA HIS A 260 10.85 -30.21 11.56
C HIS A 260 10.06 -31.53 11.53
N PRO A 261 9.39 -31.92 12.63
CA PRO A 261 8.56 -33.12 12.69
C PRO A 261 7.58 -33.27 11.53
N PHE A 262 6.89 -32.21 11.10
CA PHE A 262 5.93 -32.33 9.98
C PHE A 262 6.62 -32.73 8.66
N VAL A 263 7.85 -32.26 8.41
CA VAL A 263 8.64 -32.62 7.22
C VAL A 263 9.05 -34.08 7.28
N GLN A 264 9.43 -34.57 8.46
CA GLN A 264 9.73 -36.00 8.67
C GLN A 264 8.49 -36.86 8.42
N GLN A 265 7.31 -36.43 8.89
CA GLN A 265 6.06 -37.12 8.59
C GLN A 265 5.78 -37.23 7.09
N MET A 266 6.08 -36.17 6.31
CA MET A 266 5.93 -36.22 4.85
C MET A 266 6.88 -37.21 4.19
N HIS A 267 8.06 -37.44 4.76
CA HIS A 267 8.98 -38.48 4.29
C HIS A 267 8.47 -39.89 4.61
N TRP A 268 7.83 -40.10 5.76
CA TRP A 268 7.25 -41.41 6.12
C TRP A 268 6.18 -41.87 5.13
N VAL A 269 5.43 -40.95 4.51
CA VAL A 269 4.41 -41.28 3.50
C VAL A 269 4.90 -41.10 2.06
N ALA A 270 6.21 -40.96 1.82
CA ALA A 270 6.80 -40.75 0.50
C ALA A 270 6.12 -39.62 -0.31
N PHE A 271 5.90 -38.48 0.35
CA PHE A 271 5.25 -37.32 -0.26
C PHE A 271 6.15 -36.69 -1.36
N PRO A 272 5.60 -36.24 -2.51
CA PRO A 272 6.42 -35.78 -3.62
C PRO A 272 7.26 -34.53 -3.28
N PRO A 273 8.55 -34.46 -3.66
CA PRO A 273 9.44 -33.35 -3.26
C PRO A 273 8.95 -31.94 -3.62
N ARG A 274 8.34 -31.76 -4.80
CA ARG A 274 7.78 -30.46 -5.21
C ARG A 274 6.57 -30.06 -4.37
N ASN A 275 5.76 -31.03 -3.96
CA ASN A 275 4.62 -30.77 -3.09
C ASN A 275 5.07 -30.53 -1.66
N LEU A 276 6.13 -31.19 -1.20
CA LEU A 276 6.77 -30.90 0.08
C LEU A 276 7.25 -29.44 0.15
N GLN A 277 7.88 -28.92 -0.91
CA GLN A 277 8.29 -27.51 -0.93
C GLN A 277 7.08 -26.57 -0.77
N LYS A 278 5.95 -26.87 -1.43
CA LYS A 278 4.71 -26.11 -1.25
C LYS A 278 4.14 -26.24 0.17
N ALA A 279 4.18 -27.44 0.75
CA ALA A 279 3.73 -27.68 2.13
C ALA A 279 4.56 -26.90 3.16
N ILE A 280 5.89 -26.79 2.94
CA ILE A 280 6.76 -25.98 3.79
C ILE A 280 6.38 -24.50 3.71
N VAL A 281 6.05 -24.00 2.52
CA VAL A 281 5.55 -22.63 2.33
C VAL A 281 4.21 -22.44 3.04
N ASP A 282 3.26 -23.36 2.86
CA ASP A 282 1.93 -23.29 3.51
C ASP A 282 2.07 -23.33 5.04
N TYR A 283 2.92 -24.21 5.59
CA TYR A 283 3.27 -24.26 7.02
C TYR A 283 3.82 -22.92 7.51
N TYR A 284 4.85 -22.40 6.84
CA TYR A 284 5.50 -21.15 7.25
C TYR A 284 4.52 -19.98 7.26
N ARG A 285 3.72 -19.87 6.20
CA ARG A 285 2.73 -18.80 6.06
C ARG A 285 1.64 -18.92 7.12
N ALA A 286 1.10 -20.12 7.35
CA ALA A 286 0.05 -20.32 8.36
C ALA A 286 0.56 -20.08 9.79
N TYR A 287 1.75 -20.57 10.13
CA TYR A 287 2.37 -20.34 11.43
C TYR A 287 2.63 -18.84 11.67
N THR A 288 3.27 -18.18 10.70
CA THR A 288 3.61 -16.75 10.81
C THR A 288 2.35 -15.88 10.84
N HIS A 289 1.29 -16.27 10.12
CA HIS A 289 -0.02 -15.63 10.20
C HIS A 289 -0.65 -15.75 11.57
N SER A 290 -0.72 -16.96 12.13
CA SER A 290 -1.30 -17.14 13.46
C SER A 290 -0.59 -16.28 14.50
N VAL A 291 0.74 -16.21 14.45
CA VAL A 291 1.52 -15.32 15.34
C VAL A 291 1.15 -13.86 15.13
N ARG A 292 1.20 -13.37 13.88
CA ARG A 292 0.89 -11.96 13.58
C ARG A 292 -0.55 -11.59 13.93
N TRP A 293 -1.52 -12.43 13.63
CA TRP A 293 -2.92 -12.17 13.99
C TRP A 293 -3.14 -12.11 15.50
N LEU A 294 -2.39 -12.90 16.28
CA LEU A 294 -2.45 -12.82 17.74
C LEU A 294 -1.74 -11.56 18.27
N GLU A 295 -0.59 -11.19 17.72
CA GLU A 295 0.15 -9.97 18.10
C GLU A 295 -0.64 -8.70 17.79
N GLU A 296 -1.36 -8.68 16.67
CA GLU A 296 -2.20 -7.56 16.22
C GLU A 296 -3.65 -7.63 16.77
N ASP A 297 -3.95 -8.57 17.66
CA ASP A 297 -5.28 -8.81 18.27
C ASP A 297 -6.43 -9.01 17.24
N LEU A 298 -6.10 -9.51 16.04
CA LEU A 298 -7.06 -9.76 14.96
C LEU A 298 -7.92 -11.02 15.20
N ILE A 299 -7.36 -11.98 15.95
CA ILE A 299 -8.01 -13.24 16.30
C ILE A 299 -7.69 -13.61 17.75
N GLY A 300 -8.68 -14.15 18.47
CA GLY A 300 -8.46 -14.68 19.82
C GLY A 300 -7.91 -16.11 19.78
N LEU A 301 -7.10 -16.48 20.79
CA LEU A 301 -6.55 -17.84 20.91
C LEU A 301 -7.65 -18.92 20.92
N ALA A 302 -8.76 -18.68 21.62
CA ALA A 302 -9.87 -19.62 21.68
C ALA A 302 -10.54 -19.87 20.32
N GLU A 303 -10.60 -18.84 19.46
CA GLU A 303 -11.14 -18.97 18.11
C GLU A 303 -10.22 -19.85 17.24
N LEU A 304 -8.91 -19.60 17.32
CA LEU A 304 -7.92 -20.40 16.61
C LEU A 304 -7.90 -21.86 17.10
N THR A 305 -7.93 -22.09 18.41
CA THR A 305 -7.99 -23.44 19.00
C THR A 305 -9.25 -24.21 18.58
N ARG A 306 -10.39 -23.52 18.48
CA ARG A 306 -11.62 -24.14 17.97
C ARG A 306 -11.47 -24.58 16.52
N PHE A 307 -10.91 -23.72 15.66
CA PHE A 307 -10.64 -24.06 14.27
C PHE A 307 -9.68 -25.25 14.14
N GLU A 308 -8.61 -25.26 14.93
CA GLU A 308 -7.71 -26.42 15.01
C GLU A 308 -8.43 -27.70 15.44
N GLY A 309 -9.36 -27.60 16.40
CA GLY A 309 -10.20 -28.74 16.82
C GLY A 309 -11.05 -29.30 15.69
N GLU A 310 -11.64 -28.43 14.85
CA GLU A 310 -12.38 -28.87 13.66
C GLU A 310 -11.48 -29.57 12.64
N LEU A 311 -10.24 -29.11 12.46
CA LEU A 311 -9.26 -29.78 11.59
C LEU A 311 -8.83 -31.15 12.14
N VAL A 312 -8.73 -31.29 13.46
CA VAL A 312 -8.42 -32.56 14.13
C VAL A 312 -9.59 -33.54 13.99
N ASP A 313 -10.84 -33.12 14.26
CA ASP A 313 -12.02 -33.98 14.13
C ASP A 313 -12.18 -34.53 12.70
N GLU A 314 -11.98 -33.69 11.67
CA GLU A 314 -12.00 -34.15 10.28
C GLU A 314 -10.85 -35.12 9.97
N TRP A 315 -9.65 -34.87 10.53
CA TRP A 315 -8.53 -35.79 10.38
C TRP A 315 -8.80 -37.13 11.07
N GLU A 316 -9.35 -37.14 12.29
CA GLU A 316 -9.65 -38.36 13.05
C GLU A 316 -10.58 -39.29 12.26
N ARG A 317 -11.66 -38.73 11.68
CA ARG A 317 -12.61 -39.48 10.84
C ARG A 317 -11.92 -40.18 9.67
N GLU A 318 -11.11 -39.44 8.92
CA GLU A 318 -10.43 -39.97 7.73
C GLU A 318 -9.26 -40.89 8.08
N PHE A 319 -8.61 -40.65 9.22
CA PHE A 319 -7.55 -41.52 9.74
C PHE A 319 -8.12 -42.86 10.20
N GLU A 320 -9.27 -42.88 10.88
CA GLU A 320 -9.99 -44.11 11.23
C GLU A 320 -10.36 -44.93 9.99
N TRP A 321 -10.90 -44.29 8.94
CA TRP A 321 -11.18 -44.97 7.66
C TRP A 321 -9.92 -45.52 7.00
N MET A 322 -8.82 -44.77 7.04
CA MET A 322 -7.54 -45.23 6.53
C MET A 322 -7.06 -46.48 7.27
N LEU A 323 -7.20 -46.53 8.59
CA LEU A 323 -6.83 -47.70 9.39
C LEU A 323 -7.74 -48.90 9.12
N ASP A 324 -9.05 -48.69 9.02
CA ASP A 324 -10.03 -49.75 8.72
C ASP A 324 -9.81 -50.38 7.33
N THR A 325 -9.31 -49.59 6.38
CA THR A 325 -9.00 -50.06 5.02
C THR A 325 -7.69 -50.85 4.94
N LEU A 326 -6.81 -50.74 5.94
CA LEU A 326 -5.54 -51.46 5.96
C LEU A 326 -5.71 -52.85 6.55
N ASP A 327 -5.13 -53.86 5.90
CA ASP A 327 -5.05 -55.21 6.45
C ASP A 327 -4.19 -55.24 7.73
N GLU A 328 -4.47 -56.15 8.66
CA GLU A 328 -3.73 -56.28 9.93
C GLU A 328 -2.22 -56.52 9.72
N ASP A 329 -1.85 -57.20 8.63
CA ASP A 329 -0.47 -57.48 8.23
C ASP A 329 0.05 -56.55 7.12
N ALA A 330 -0.62 -55.41 6.89
CA ALA A 330 -0.24 -54.43 5.88
C ALA A 330 1.24 -54.02 5.98
N GLY A 331 1.93 -54.12 4.85
CA GLY A 331 3.34 -53.77 4.74
C GLY A 331 3.59 -52.27 4.88
N ASP A 332 4.85 -51.90 5.12
CA ASP A 332 5.26 -50.49 5.25
C ASP A 332 4.84 -49.67 4.01
N ASP A 333 5.08 -50.17 2.80
CA ASP A 333 4.72 -49.45 1.56
C ASP A 333 3.22 -49.24 1.36
N GLU A 334 2.38 -50.17 1.84
CA GLU A 334 0.92 -50.02 1.84
C GLU A 334 0.50 -48.92 2.81
N LYS A 335 1.05 -48.93 4.03
CA LYS A 335 0.85 -47.86 5.03
C LYS A 335 1.32 -46.49 4.51
N LYS A 336 2.45 -46.43 3.80
CA LYS A 336 2.90 -45.19 3.13
C LYS A 336 1.90 -44.70 2.10
N SER A 337 1.40 -45.61 1.25
CA SER A 337 0.45 -45.30 0.19
C SER A 337 -0.88 -44.78 0.76
N ALA A 338 -1.40 -45.46 1.78
CA ALA A 338 -2.62 -45.05 2.49
C ALA A 338 -2.45 -43.66 3.14
N GLY A 339 -1.33 -43.44 3.85
CA GLY A 339 -1.02 -42.15 4.46
C GLY A 339 -0.86 -41.01 3.45
N LYS A 340 -0.27 -41.30 2.29
CA LYS A 340 -0.15 -40.34 1.18
C LYS A 340 -1.52 -39.96 0.62
N GLN A 341 -2.44 -40.92 0.53
CA GLN A 341 -3.81 -40.70 0.07
C GLN A 341 -4.59 -39.84 1.08
N LEU A 342 -4.53 -40.18 2.36
CA LEU A 342 -5.11 -39.39 3.46
C LEU A 342 -4.64 -37.94 3.41
N LEU A 343 -3.31 -37.73 3.39
CA LEU A 343 -2.71 -36.40 3.30
C LEU A 343 -3.21 -35.63 2.06
N ARG A 344 -3.26 -36.28 0.89
CA ARG A 344 -3.74 -35.65 -0.35
C ARG A 344 -5.21 -35.25 -0.24
N GLN A 345 -6.06 -36.10 0.34
CA GLN A 345 -7.48 -35.86 0.51
C GLN A 345 -7.72 -34.66 1.44
N LEU A 346 -7.14 -34.67 2.63
CA LEU A 346 -7.34 -33.61 3.63
C LEU A 346 -6.75 -32.26 3.17
N LEU A 347 -5.62 -32.24 2.45
CA LEU A 347 -5.11 -31.00 1.85
C LEU A 347 -5.97 -30.47 0.69
N GLY A 348 -6.81 -31.33 0.10
CA GLY A 348 -7.82 -30.95 -0.88
C GLY A 348 -9.09 -30.36 -0.26
N GLN A 349 -9.37 -30.66 1.00
CA GLN A 349 -10.53 -30.15 1.74
C GLN A 349 -10.20 -28.79 2.38
N THR A 350 -10.46 -27.73 1.63
CA THR A 350 -10.20 -26.34 2.05
C THR A 350 -11.48 -25.55 2.34
N SER A 351 -12.61 -26.23 2.49
CA SER A 351 -13.90 -25.62 2.87
C SER A 351 -13.97 -25.27 4.36
N LEU A 352 -13.17 -25.92 5.20
CA LEU A 352 -13.01 -25.55 6.61
C LEU A 352 -12.13 -24.30 6.70
N THR A 353 -12.72 -23.22 7.21
CA THR A 353 -12.10 -21.89 7.29
C THR A 353 -12.22 -21.35 8.70
N VAL A 354 -11.17 -20.68 9.19
CA VAL A 354 -11.16 -20.05 10.52
C VAL A 354 -12.27 -19.01 10.70
N ARG A 355 -12.64 -18.29 9.62
CA ARG A 355 -13.81 -17.42 9.53
C ARG A 355 -14.48 -17.57 8.18
N SER A 356 -15.79 -17.33 8.14
CA SER A 356 -16.62 -17.63 6.96
C SER A 356 -16.26 -16.89 5.68
N ARG A 357 -15.58 -15.73 5.75
CA ARG A 357 -15.09 -14.99 4.58
C ARG A 357 -13.58 -15.04 4.39
N TYR A 358 -12.85 -15.70 5.28
CA TYR A 358 -11.41 -15.93 5.09
C TYR A 358 -11.20 -17.27 4.38
N SER A 359 -11.12 -17.22 3.05
CA SER A 359 -11.13 -18.40 2.18
C SER A 359 -9.77 -18.78 1.58
N ASP A 360 -8.69 -18.24 2.13
CA ASP A 360 -7.32 -18.50 1.67
C ASP A 360 -6.91 -19.96 1.93
N PRO A 361 -6.81 -20.82 0.89
CA PRO A 361 -6.71 -22.27 1.09
C PRO A 361 -5.42 -22.73 1.76
N TYR A 362 -4.36 -21.92 1.64
CA TYR A 362 -3.06 -22.24 2.23
C TYR A 362 -3.14 -22.28 3.76
N PHE A 363 -4.03 -21.52 4.39
CA PHE A 363 -4.08 -21.44 5.84
C PHE A 363 -4.55 -22.76 6.45
N ALA A 364 -5.65 -23.33 5.93
CA ALA A 364 -6.12 -24.65 6.37
C ALA A 364 -5.11 -25.78 6.09
N ARG A 365 -4.37 -25.70 4.98
CA ARG A 365 -3.29 -26.65 4.66
C ARG A 365 -2.13 -26.52 5.64
N GLY A 366 -1.66 -25.29 5.84
CA GLY A 366 -0.56 -24.97 6.74
C GLY A 366 -0.89 -25.29 8.19
N GLN A 367 -2.11 -25.03 8.66
CA GLN A 367 -2.53 -25.39 10.02
C GLN A 367 -2.52 -26.90 10.26
N ARG A 368 -2.91 -27.72 9.26
CA ARG A 368 -2.70 -29.18 9.36
C ARG A 368 -1.21 -29.54 9.48
N HIS A 369 -0.32 -28.83 8.78
CA HIS A 369 1.12 -29.03 8.95
C HIS A 369 1.61 -28.59 10.34
N VAL A 370 1.08 -27.50 10.91
CA VAL A 370 1.37 -27.07 12.29
C VAL A 370 0.90 -28.12 13.32
N LEU A 371 -0.29 -28.67 13.14
CA LEU A 371 -0.80 -29.77 13.97
C LEU A 371 0.06 -31.03 13.84
N ALA A 372 0.51 -31.37 12.63
CA ALA A 372 1.44 -32.48 12.41
C ALA A 372 2.82 -32.22 13.04
N ASP A 373 3.27 -30.97 13.06
CA ASP A 373 4.54 -30.58 13.66
C ASP A 373 4.54 -30.71 15.18
N THR A 374 3.39 -30.41 15.80
CA THR A 374 3.15 -30.57 17.24
C THR A 374 2.81 -32.01 17.63
N GLY A 375 2.68 -32.92 16.65
CA GLY A 375 2.33 -34.33 16.86
C GLY A 375 0.88 -34.58 17.26
N ARG A 376 0.01 -33.57 17.15
CA ARG A 376 -1.44 -33.72 17.41
C ARG A 376 -2.16 -34.51 16.33
N ILE A 377 -1.63 -34.51 15.11
CA ILE A 377 -2.08 -35.36 14.00
C ILE A 377 -0.89 -36.01 13.32
N GLY A 378 -1.14 -37.05 12.53
CA GLY A 378 -0.12 -37.60 11.66
C GLY A 378 -0.64 -38.32 10.44
N TRP A 379 0.27 -38.60 9.51
CA TRP A 379 -0.09 -39.09 8.18
C TRP A 379 0.14 -40.58 7.99
N HIS A 380 1.04 -41.18 8.76
CA HIS A 380 1.34 -42.61 8.67
C HIS A 380 0.51 -43.40 9.70
N ALA A 381 0.11 -44.64 9.41
CA ALA A 381 -0.64 -45.47 10.37
C ALA A 381 0.07 -45.56 11.75
N ASP A 382 1.37 -45.84 11.73
CA ASP A 382 2.21 -45.89 12.94
C ASP A 382 2.82 -44.53 13.35
N PHE A 383 2.20 -43.38 13.05
CA PHE A 383 2.82 -42.07 13.25
C PHE A 383 3.20 -41.78 14.71
N GLU A 384 2.38 -42.18 15.68
CA GLU A 384 2.64 -41.94 17.11
C GLU A 384 3.97 -42.55 17.54
N THR A 385 4.20 -43.81 17.18
CA THR A 385 5.45 -44.54 17.45
C THR A 385 6.62 -43.84 16.77
N ARG A 386 6.48 -43.44 15.50
CA ARG A 386 7.54 -42.77 14.73
C ARG A 386 7.87 -41.38 15.30
N ILE A 387 6.89 -40.62 15.77
CA ILE A 387 7.11 -39.34 16.46
C ILE A 387 7.83 -39.57 17.79
N ALA A 388 7.41 -40.55 18.58
CA ALA A 388 8.05 -40.88 19.84
C ALA A 388 9.52 -41.27 19.65
N GLU A 389 9.85 -41.99 18.58
CA GLU A 389 11.23 -42.31 18.19
C GLU A 389 12.00 -41.05 17.76
N LEU A 390 11.40 -40.21 16.92
CA LEU A 390 12.02 -38.96 16.45
C LEU A 390 12.38 -38.02 17.62
N LEU A 391 11.49 -37.89 18.61
CA LEU A 391 11.71 -37.04 19.78
C LEU A 391 12.80 -37.62 20.71
N LYS A 392 12.93 -38.95 20.81
CA LYS A 392 14.00 -39.59 21.58
C LYS A 392 15.38 -39.43 20.94
N VAL A 393 15.45 -39.32 19.61
CA VAL A 393 16.72 -39.12 18.88
C VAL A 393 17.22 -37.68 18.98
N ASN A 394 16.33 -36.71 19.24
CA ASN A 394 16.64 -35.29 19.34
C ASN A 394 16.82 -34.76 20.78
N ALA A 395 16.66 -35.62 21.80
CA ALA A 395 16.94 -35.33 23.21
C ALA A 395 18.33 -35.81 23.60
#